data_AF-A0A3D4YR09-F1
#
_entry.id   AF-A0A3D4YR09-F1
#
_cell.length_a   1.000
_cell.length_b   1.000
_cell.length_c   1.000
_cell.angle_alpha   90.00
_cell.angle_beta   90.00
_cell.angle_gamma   90.00
#
_symmetry.space_group_name_H-M   'P 1'
#
loop_
_entity.id
_entity.type
_entity.pdbx_description
1 polymer ?
#
loop_
_entity_poly.entity_id
_entity_poly.type
_entity_poly.pdbx_seq_one_letter_code
_entity_poly.pdbx_strand_id
1 'polypeptide(L)'
;MRSGRVSLHSVWKAFDEAEFGTKNILNLRESLPTAADARHRAEAWLRERQVSGTSEVLLITGRGNQSPGGVSAVRGAIVALLPALRRRGVVTEWREHTPGSFVVKLGSISFLLDAPRRKRDHALVATPSDPRPLAELDSSTLLLLRRLAVRSLESLGVQHPEKFVEAEMLIKFNSLAGGVAPGMEGEGRLRNAISTALEQLDE
;
A
#
# COMPACT_ATOMS: atom_id res chain seq x y z
N MET A 1 -22.28 -41.77 -7.78
CA MET A 1 -21.27 -40.67 -7.79
C MET A 1 -22.05 -39.36 -7.68
N ARG A 2 -21.92 -38.63 -6.54
CA ARG A 2 -22.67 -37.39 -6.34
C ARG A 2 -21.96 -36.26 -7.09
N SER A 3 -22.54 -35.84 -8.21
CA SER A 3 -22.16 -34.59 -8.89
C SER A 3 -22.51 -33.43 -7.96
N GLY A 4 -21.55 -32.98 -7.15
CA GLY A 4 -21.72 -31.79 -6.32
C GLY A 4 -22.02 -30.61 -7.23
N ARG A 5 -23.20 -29.99 -7.10
CA ARG A 5 -23.55 -28.79 -7.86
C ARG A 5 -22.53 -27.70 -7.54
N VAL A 6 -21.67 -27.40 -8.51
CA VAL A 6 -20.76 -26.25 -8.41
C VAL A 6 -21.64 -25.00 -8.44
N SER A 7 -21.57 -24.21 -7.37
CA SER A 7 -22.33 -22.96 -7.29
C SER A 7 -21.71 -21.92 -8.23
N LEU A 8 -22.53 -21.04 -8.81
CA LEU A 8 -22.02 -19.94 -9.63
C LEU A 8 -21.00 -19.09 -8.84
N HIS A 9 -21.27 -18.85 -7.55
CA HIS A 9 -20.37 -18.11 -6.66
C HIS A 9 -18.99 -18.76 -6.50
N SER A 10 -18.91 -20.10 -6.41
CA SER A 10 -17.62 -20.80 -6.34
C SER A 10 -16.82 -20.69 -7.64
N VAL A 11 -17.52 -20.61 -8.79
CA VAL A 11 -16.86 -20.40 -10.09
C VAL A 11 -16.29 -18.99 -10.19
N TRP A 12 -17.07 -17.96 -9.85
CA TRP A 12 -16.59 -16.57 -9.84
C TRP A 12 -15.41 -16.37 -8.90
N LYS A 13 -15.47 -16.95 -7.70
CA LYS A 13 -14.35 -16.92 -6.76
C LYS A 13 -13.08 -17.55 -7.34
N ALA A 14 -13.20 -18.69 -8.04
CA ALA A 14 -12.06 -19.35 -8.66
C ALA A 14 -11.45 -18.52 -9.80
N PHE A 15 -12.28 -17.80 -10.57
CA PHE A 15 -11.79 -16.85 -11.57
C PHE A 15 -11.07 -15.66 -10.95
N ASP A 16 -11.63 -15.04 -9.91
CA ASP A 16 -10.98 -13.94 -9.19
C ASP A 16 -9.63 -14.40 -8.59
N GLU A 17 -9.59 -15.60 -8.00
CA GLU A 17 -8.35 -16.19 -7.46
C GLU A 17 -7.31 -16.50 -8.55
N ALA A 18 -7.74 -16.90 -9.74
CA ALA A 18 -6.85 -17.13 -10.87
C ALA A 18 -6.31 -15.83 -11.47
N GLU A 19 -7.13 -14.77 -11.52
CA GLU A 19 -6.77 -13.47 -12.09
C GLU A 19 -5.83 -12.69 -11.16
N PHE A 20 -6.19 -12.55 -9.88
CA PHE A 20 -5.45 -11.70 -8.95
C PHE A 20 -4.46 -12.49 -8.09
N GLY A 21 -4.71 -13.78 -7.86
CA GLY A 21 -4.05 -14.57 -6.83
C GLY A 21 -4.64 -14.29 -5.44
N THR A 22 -4.75 -15.34 -4.61
CA THR A 22 -5.39 -15.28 -3.29
C THR A 22 -4.83 -14.18 -2.38
N LYS A 23 -3.52 -13.94 -2.43
CA LYS A 23 -2.82 -12.91 -1.65
C LYS A 23 -3.20 -11.46 -2.04
N ASN A 24 -3.76 -11.25 -3.23
CA ASN A 24 -4.10 -9.93 -3.77
C ASN A 24 -5.62 -9.67 -3.75
N ILE A 25 -6.35 -10.45 -2.96
CA ILE A 25 -7.77 -10.27 -2.73
C ILE A 25 -7.99 -9.91 -1.26
N LEU A 26 -8.49 -8.71 -0.97
CA LEU A 26 -8.90 -8.32 0.37
C LEU A 26 -10.42 -8.39 0.50
N ASN A 27 -10.89 -9.35 1.29
CA ASN A 27 -12.28 -9.46 1.63
C ASN A 27 -12.62 -8.75 2.95
N LEU A 28 -13.21 -7.55 2.84
CA LEU A 28 -13.64 -6.77 3.99
C LEU A 28 -14.98 -7.24 4.57
N ARG A 29 -15.69 -8.16 3.90
CA ARG A 29 -17.00 -8.66 4.35
C ARG A 29 -16.90 -9.65 5.52
N GLU A 30 -15.81 -10.42 5.56
CA GLU A 30 -15.69 -11.60 6.43
C GLU A 30 -15.59 -11.23 7.92
N SER A 31 -15.17 -10.00 8.23
CA SER A 31 -14.97 -9.54 9.60
C SER A 31 -16.04 -8.57 10.10
N LEU A 32 -17.12 -8.33 9.33
CA LEU A 32 -18.16 -7.31 9.62
C LEU A 32 -17.62 -6.02 10.27
N PRO A 33 -16.59 -5.38 9.67
CA PRO A 33 -15.88 -4.27 10.31
C PRO A 33 -16.77 -3.02 10.35
N THR A 34 -16.44 -2.09 11.26
CA THR A 34 -16.95 -0.72 11.15
C THR A 34 -16.37 -0.05 9.89
N ALA A 35 -16.98 1.04 9.44
CA ALA A 35 -16.46 1.84 8.33
C ALA A 35 -15.02 2.34 8.60
N ALA A 36 -14.70 2.68 9.86
CA ALA A 36 -13.37 3.13 10.25
C ALA A 36 -12.35 1.99 10.18
N ASP A 37 -12.69 0.82 10.71
CA ASP A 37 -11.82 -0.36 10.69
C ASP A 37 -11.54 -0.81 9.25
N ALA A 38 -12.58 -0.82 8.40
CA ALA A 38 -12.44 -1.16 6.99
C ALA A 38 -11.47 -0.21 6.26
N ARG A 39 -11.55 1.10 6.55
CA ARG A 39 -10.61 2.09 5.98
C ARG A 39 -9.19 1.84 6.45
N HIS A 40 -8.99 1.66 7.75
CA HIS A 40 -7.66 1.43 8.31
C HIS A 40 -7.02 0.17 7.73
N ARG A 41 -7.77 -0.94 7.71
CA ARG A 41 -7.32 -2.22 7.15
C ARG A 41 -7.03 -2.12 5.66
N ALA A 42 -7.90 -1.48 4.88
CA ALA A 42 -7.70 -1.32 3.44
C ALA A 42 -6.48 -0.43 3.14
N GLU A 43 -6.29 0.68 3.85
CA GLU A 43 -5.11 1.53 3.64
C GLU A 43 -3.81 0.77 3.95
N ALA A 44 -3.73 0.11 5.10
CA ALA A 44 -2.55 -0.66 5.49
C ALA A 44 -2.24 -1.77 4.47
N TRP A 45 -3.27 -2.53 4.06
CA TRP A 45 -3.11 -3.62 3.11
C TRP A 45 -2.72 -3.14 1.71
N LEU A 46 -3.33 -2.06 1.20
CA LEU A 46 -2.97 -1.51 -0.12
C LEU A 46 -1.51 -1.04 -0.16
N ARG A 47 -1.03 -0.41 0.93
CA ARG A 47 0.38 -0.03 1.06
C ARG A 47 1.30 -1.25 1.10
N GLU A 48 0.92 -2.29 1.84
CA GLU A 48 1.68 -3.54 1.88
C GLU A 48 1.79 -4.18 0.49
N ARG A 49 0.67 -4.25 -0.26
CA ARG A 49 0.66 -4.82 -1.62
C ARG A 49 1.54 -4.02 -2.58
N GLN A 50 1.50 -2.69 -2.48
CA GLN A 50 2.34 -1.82 -3.29
C GLN A 50 3.83 -2.02 -2.99
N VAL A 51 4.20 -2.03 -1.70
CA VAL A 51 5.58 -2.29 -1.26
C VAL A 51 6.05 -3.68 -1.71
N SER A 52 5.13 -4.64 -1.82
CA SER A 52 5.39 -5.98 -2.36
C SER A 52 5.47 -6.03 -3.89
N GLY A 53 5.40 -4.89 -4.59
CA GLY A 53 5.48 -4.80 -6.05
C GLY A 53 4.25 -5.30 -6.80
N THR A 54 3.10 -5.42 -6.12
CA THR A 54 1.85 -5.83 -6.79
C THR A 54 1.29 -4.68 -7.61
N SER A 55 0.88 -4.93 -8.85
CA SER A 55 0.34 -3.90 -9.75
C SER A 55 -1.17 -3.73 -9.64
N GLU A 56 -1.91 -4.81 -9.36
CA GLU A 56 -3.36 -4.81 -9.35
C GLU A 56 -3.91 -5.75 -8.27
N VAL A 57 -5.00 -5.33 -7.62
CA VAL A 57 -5.61 -6.05 -6.50
C VAL A 57 -7.14 -5.96 -6.53
N LEU A 58 -7.80 -6.90 -5.86
CA LEU A 58 -9.25 -6.94 -5.72
C LEU A 58 -9.68 -6.61 -4.28
N LEU A 59 -10.52 -5.60 -4.11
CA LEU A 59 -11.17 -5.24 -2.85
C LEU A 59 -12.63 -5.68 -2.85
N ILE A 60 -13.05 -6.51 -1.90
CA ILE A 60 -14.45 -6.92 -1.73
C ILE A 60 -15.05 -6.20 -0.53
N THR A 61 -16.03 -5.33 -0.77
CA THR A 61 -16.68 -4.44 0.22
C THR A 61 -18.11 -4.84 0.58
N GLY A 62 -18.70 -5.75 -0.20
CA GLY A 62 -20.08 -6.20 -0.03
C GLY A 62 -21.11 -5.35 -0.80
N ARG A 63 -22.26 -5.96 -1.12
CA ARG A 63 -23.29 -5.39 -2.00
C ARG A 63 -24.29 -4.45 -1.31
N GLY A 64 -24.30 -4.37 0.01
CA GLY A 64 -25.24 -3.53 0.77
C GLY A 64 -26.65 -4.11 0.95
N ASN A 65 -26.89 -5.35 0.48
CA ASN A 65 -28.21 -6.01 0.52
C ASN A 65 -28.82 -6.19 1.94
N GLN A 66 -28.06 -5.94 3.01
CA GLN A 66 -28.50 -6.01 4.41
C GLN A 66 -28.16 -4.71 5.18
N SER A 67 -27.79 -3.64 4.48
CA SER A 67 -27.45 -2.36 5.10
C SER A 67 -28.66 -1.42 5.12
N PRO A 68 -28.80 -0.55 6.14
CA PRO A 68 -29.83 0.48 6.16
C PRO A 68 -29.80 1.32 4.87
N GLY A 69 -30.94 1.40 4.17
CA GLY A 69 -31.04 2.12 2.88
C GLY A 69 -30.33 1.45 1.69
N GLY A 70 -29.87 0.20 1.80
CA GLY A 70 -29.24 -0.55 0.70
C GLY A 70 -27.80 -0.12 0.38
N VAL A 71 -27.20 0.77 1.17
CA VAL A 71 -25.84 1.29 0.96
C VAL A 71 -24.88 0.67 1.98
N SER A 72 -23.88 -0.08 1.51
CA SER A 72 -22.83 -0.60 2.38
C SER A 72 -21.97 0.56 2.91
N ALA A 73 -22.00 0.78 4.24
CA ALA A 73 -21.15 1.76 4.91
C ALA A 73 -19.66 1.51 4.62
N VAL A 74 -19.26 0.24 4.49
CA VAL A 74 -17.91 -0.18 4.09
C VAL A 74 -17.61 0.27 2.67
N ARG A 75 -18.52 0.02 1.71
CA ARG A 75 -18.34 0.48 0.31
C ARG A 75 -18.16 2.00 0.25
N GLY A 76 -19.02 2.76 0.93
CA GLY A 76 -18.91 4.22 0.98
C GLY A 76 -17.58 4.69 1.58
N ALA A 77 -17.14 4.05 2.65
CA ALA A 77 -15.88 4.37 3.33
C ALA A 77 -14.65 4.11 2.45
N ILE A 78 -14.64 3.02 1.68
CA ILE A 78 -13.57 2.66 0.75
C ILE A 78 -13.55 3.58 -0.47
N VAL A 79 -14.70 3.86 -1.08
CA VAL A 79 -14.78 4.81 -2.20
C VAL A 79 -14.29 6.20 -1.78
N ALA A 80 -14.58 6.63 -0.56
CA ALA A 80 -14.07 7.89 -0.01
C ALA A 80 -12.57 7.86 0.35
N LEU A 81 -11.95 6.68 0.49
CA LEU A 81 -10.53 6.51 0.79
C LEU A 81 -9.66 6.58 -0.48
N LEU A 82 -10.11 5.99 -1.58
CA LEU A 82 -9.32 5.81 -2.81
C LEU A 82 -8.77 7.13 -3.41
N PRO A 83 -9.52 8.26 -3.46
CA PRO A 83 -8.96 9.53 -3.91
C PRO A 83 -7.84 10.08 -3.01
N ALA A 84 -7.85 9.77 -1.71
CA ALA A 84 -6.77 10.15 -0.80
C ALA A 84 -5.52 9.29 -1.05
N LEU A 85 -5.71 7.98 -1.26
CA LEU A 85 -4.62 7.06 -1.58
C LEU A 85 -3.97 7.36 -2.93
N ARG A 86 -4.76 7.80 -3.93
CA ARG A 86 -4.22 8.24 -5.22
C ARG A 86 -3.33 9.46 -5.10
N ARG A 87 -3.72 10.44 -4.29
CA ARG A 87 -2.89 11.62 -4.02
C ARG A 87 -1.60 11.29 -3.26
N ARG A 88 -1.58 10.17 -2.53
CA ARG A 88 -0.41 9.68 -1.77
C ARG A 88 0.46 8.71 -2.58
N GLY A 89 0.17 8.52 -3.87
CA GLY A 89 0.91 7.61 -4.74
C GLY A 89 0.63 6.12 -4.51
N VAL A 90 -0.32 5.75 -3.64
CA VAL A 90 -0.63 4.34 -3.33
C VAL A 90 -1.44 3.69 -4.43
N VAL A 91 -2.41 4.42 -4.97
CA VAL A 91 -3.36 3.96 -5.99
C VAL A 91 -3.20 4.81 -7.24
N THR A 92 -3.28 4.21 -8.41
CA THR A 92 -3.26 4.94 -9.69
C THR A 92 -4.67 5.03 -10.28
N GLU A 93 -5.42 3.93 -10.23
CA GLU A 93 -6.75 3.79 -10.80
C GLU A 93 -7.60 2.83 -9.95
N TRP A 94 -8.92 2.97 -9.99
CA TRP A 94 -9.85 1.95 -9.49
C TRP A 94 -11.13 1.91 -10.31
N ARG A 95 -11.71 0.71 -10.43
CA ARG A 95 -12.99 0.49 -11.11
C ARG A 95 -13.80 -0.59 -10.39
N GLU A 96 -15.12 -0.52 -10.48
CA GLU A 96 -15.99 -1.57 -9.95
C GLU A 96 -15.83 -2.83 -10.83
N HIS A 97 -15.57 -3.98 -10.18
CA HIS A 97 -15.40 -5.29 -10.84
C HIS A 97 -16.76 -5.98 -10.99
N THR A 98 -17.38 -6.22 -9.85
CA THR A 98 -18.78 -6.64 -9.70
C THR A 98 -19.41 -5.81 -8.58
N PRO A 99 -20.76 -5.75 -8.48
CA PRO A 99 -21.40 -4.99 -7.42
C PRO A 99 -20.81 -5.31 -6.04
N GLY A 100 -20.26 -4.29 -5.38
CA GLY A 100 -19.63 -4.42 -4.07
C GLY A 100 -18.17 -4.87 -4.08
N SER A 101 -17.49 -4.82 -5.22
CA SER A 101 -16.06 -5.13 -5.34
C SER A 101 -15.35 -4.20 -6.33
N PHE A 102 -14.08 -3.91 -6.08
CA PHE A 102 -13.29 -2.99 -6.89
C PHE A 102 -11.97 -3.62 -7.29
N VAL A 103 -11.63 -3.52 -8.57
CA VAL A 103 -10.24 -3.68 -9.01
C VAL A 103 -9.52 -2.36 -8.75
N VAL A 104 -8.37 -2.42 -8.10
CA VAL A 104 -7.54 -1.26 -7.78
C VAL A 104 -6.16 -1.47 -8.36
N LYS A 105 -5.71 -0.55 -9.21
CA LYS A 105 -4.33 -0.50 -9.68
C LYS A 105 -3.49 0.29 -8.70
N LEU A 106 -2.36 -0.29 -8.32
CA LEU A 106 -1.41 0.30 -7.37
C LEU A 106 -0.40 1.18 -8.12
N GLY A 107 0.20 2.11 -7.39
CA GLY A 107 1.35 2.88 -7.90
C GLY A 107 2.62 2.05 -7.88
N SER A 108 3.65 2.51 -8.60
CA SER A 108 5.01 2.03 -8.38
C SER A 108 5.48 2.41 -6.97
N ILE A 109 6.59 1.82 -6.50
CA ILE A 109 7.15 2.18 -5.19
C ILE A 109 7.71 3.60 -5.25
N SER A 110 8.29 4.02 -6.38
CA SER A 110 8.79 5.38 -6.58
C SER A 110 7.72 6.45 -6.34
N PHE A 111 6.45 6.19 -6.67
CA PHE A 111 5.37 7.15 -6.40
C PHE A 111 5.12 7.42 -4.91
N LEU A 112 5.45 6.48 -4.01
CA LEU A 112 5.43 6.73 -2.56
C LEU A 112 6.55 7.67 -2.12
N LEU A 113 7.66 7.68 -2.85
CA LEU A 113 8.86 8.45 -2.53
C LEU A 113 8.77 9.88 -3.06
N ASP A 114 8.04 10.09 -4.17
CA ASP A 114 7.87 11.38 -4.83
C ASP A 114 6.64 12.16 -4.35
N ALA A 115 5.66 11.50 -3.71
CA ALA A 115 4.41 12.13 -3.33
C ALA A 115 4.65 13.34 -2.39
N PRO A 116 4.31 14.58 -2.79
CA PRO A 116 4.57 15.76 -1.97
C PRO A 116 3.73 15.72 -0.68
N ARG A 117 4.40 15.54 0.46
CA ARG A 117 3.77 15.58 1.79
C ARG A 117 3.27 17.00 2.07
N ARG A 118 1.96 17.25 1.90
CA ARG A 118 1.36 18.54 2.27
C ARG A 118 1.26 18.66 3.80
N LYS A 119 1.45 19.87 4.32
CA LYS A 119 1.32 20.27 5.74
C LYS A 119 0.08 19.76 6.50
N ARG A 120 -0.99 19.34 5.80
CA ARG A 120 -2.20 18.78 6.40
C ARG A 120 -2.09 17.28 6.74
N ASP A 121 -1.21 16.53 6.08
CA ASP A 121 -0.86 15.15 6.46
C ASP A 121 0.02 15.12 7.73
N HIS A 122 0.65 16.25 8.06
CA HIS A 122 1.41 16.43 9.30
C HIS A 122 0.55 16.34 10.57
N ALA A 123 -0.78 16.45 10.44
CA ALA A 123 -1.70 16.27 11.57
C ALA A 123 -2.02 14.79 11.85
N LEU A 124 -1.65 13.87 10.94
CA LEU A 124 -1.87 12.42 11.08
C LEU A 124 -0.55 11.63 11.19
N VAL A 125 0.58 12.22 10.80
CA VAL A 125 1.91 11.65 11.01
C VAL A 125 2.66 12.57 11.95
N ALA A 126 2.95 12.06 13.15
CA ALA A 126 3.75 12.74 14.15
C ALA A 126 5.09 13.22 13.56
N THR A 127 5.57 14.33 14.13
CA THR A 127 6.94 14.90 14.20
C THR A 127 8.06 13.99 13.68
N PRO A 128 9.17 14.52 13.10
CA PRO A 128 10.25 13.70 12.54
C PRO A 128 10.55 12.53 13.45
N SER A 129 10.25 11.34 12.96
CA SER A 129 10.35 10.12 13.74
C SER A 129 11.77 10.02 14.27
N ASP A 130 11.88 9.66 15.53
CA ASP A 130 13.13 9.41 16.22
C ASP A 130 14.17 8.74 15.31
N PRO A 131 15.45 9.13 15.32
CA PRO A 131 16.48 8.44 14.54
C PRO A 131 16.75 7.01 15.02
N ARG A 132 16.29 6.65 16.24
CA ARG A 132 16.44 5.28 16.81
C ARG A 132 16.06 4.15 15.83
N PRO A 133 14.92 4.20 15.11
CA PRO A 133 14.58 3.20 14.11
C PRO A 133 15.61 2.96 13.01
N LEU A 134 16.43 3.96 12.64
CA LEU A 134 17.52 3.73 11.69
C LEU A 134 18.71 3.03 12.36
N ALA A 135 18.98 3.33 13.62
CA ALA A 135 20.08 2.71 14.37
C ALA A 135 19.84 1.21 14.64
N GLU A 136 18.60 0.75 14.54
CA GLU A 136 18.20 -0.65 14.71
C GLU A 136 18.31 -1.48 13.42
N LEU A 137 18.57 -0.85 12.26
CA LEU A 137 18.69 -1.54 10.97
C LEU A 137 20.09 -2.16 10.79
N ASP A 138 20.15 -3.27 10.07
CA ASP A 138 21.41 -3.84 9.60
C ASP A 138 22.18 -2.82 8.75
N SER A 139 23.51 -2.86 8.84
CA SER A 139 24.38 -1.99 8.04
C SER A 139 24.15 -2.13 6.53
N SER A 140 23.78 -3.33 6.06
CA SER A 140 23.45 -3.56 4.65
C SER A 140 22.19 -2.82 4.20
N THR A 141 21.15 -2.82 5.03
CA THR A 141 19.89 -2.09 4.78
C THR A 141 20.13 -0.58 4.83
N LEU A 142 20.94 -0.10 5.79
CA LEU A 142 21.32 1.30 5.89
C LEU A 142 22.09 1.80 4.66
N LEU A 143 23.01 1.01 4.12
CA LEU A 143 23.74 1.36 2.90
C LEU A 143 22.81 1.49 1.69
N LEU A 144 21.86 0.57 1.54
CA LEU A 144 20.85 0.63 0.47
C LEU A 144 19.94 1.86 0.63
N LEU A 145 19.47 2.13 1.85
CA LEU A 145 18.65 3.30 2.14
C LEU A 145 19.40 4.60 1.87
N ARG A 146 20.69 4.66 2.22
CA ARG A 146 21.57 5.79 1.93
C ARG A 146 21.72 6.00 0.41
N ARG A 147 21.92 4.92 -0.35
CA ARG A 147 21.98 4.98 -1.81
C ARG A 147 20.67 5.52 -2.40
N LEU A 148 19.53 5.03 -1.92
CA LEU A 148 18.21 5.51 -2.34
C LEU A 148 18.02 7.00 -2.05
N ALA A 149 18.43 7.45 -0.86
CA ALA A 149 18.36 8.86 -0.47
C ALA A 149 19.21 9.75 -1.39
N VAL A 150 20.47 9.36 -1.65
CA VAL A 150 21.35 10.10 -2.56
C VAL A 150 20.75 10.18 -3.96
N ARG A 151 20.32 9.04 -4.52
CA ARG A 151 19.70 9.00 -5.86
C ARG A 151 18.45 9.86 -5.96
N SER A 152 17.62 9.85 -4.92
CA SER A 152 16.42 10.70 -4.88
C SER A 152 16.75 12.19 -4.80
N LEU A 153 17.84 12.58 -4.13
CA LEU A 153 18.27 13.99 -4.08
C LEU A 153 18.87 14.42 -5.43
N GLU A 154 19.64 13.53 -6.07
CA GLU A 154 20.18 13.74 -7.41
C GLU A 154 19.06 13.92 -8.45
N SER A 155 18.01 13.10 -8.42
CA SER A 155 16.88 13.22 -9.35
C SER A 155 16.09 14.52 -9.16
N LEU A 156 16.11 15.11 -7.96
CA LEU A 156 15.57 16.44 -7.66
C LEU A 156 16.53 17.59 -8.03
N GLY A 157 17.72 17.29 -8.56
CA GLY A 157 18.71 18.28 -8.98
C GLY A 157 19.58 18.85 -7.85
N VAL A 158 19.64 18.20 -6.69
CA VAL A 158 20.47 18.64 -5.55
C VAL A 158 21.94 18.32 -5.83
N GLN A 159 22.78 19.35 -5.95
CA GLN A 159 24.21 19.18 -6.31
C GLN A 159 25.12 18.72 -5.15
N HIS A 160 24.73 18.98 -3.90
CA HIS A 160 25.47 18.58 -2.70
C HIS A 160 24.57 17.79 -1.75
N PRO A 161 24.25 16.53 -2.11
CA PRO A 161 23.27 15.75 -1.38
C PRO A 161 23.70 15.42 0.05
N GLU A 162 25.01 15.45 0.36
CA GLU A 162 25.60 14.96 1.61
C GLU A 162 24.96 15.56 2.86
N LYS A 163 24.60 16.85 2.81
CA LYS A 163 23.99 17.58 3.92
C LYS A 163 22.54 17.17 4.21
N PHE A 164 21.88 16.55 3.23
CA PHE A 164 20.46 16.20 3.30
C PHE A 164 20.23 14.69 3.40
N VAL A 165 21.28 13.86 3.22
CA VAL A 165 21.16 12.40 3.12
C VAL A 165 20.43 11.80 4.32
N GLU A 166 20.79 12.15 5.56
CA GLU A 166 20.17 11.55 6.75
C GLU A 166 18.69 11.90 6.88
N ALA A 167 18.33 13.16 6.58
CA ALA A 167 16.94 13.60 6.57
C ALA A 167 16.15 12.87 5.47
N GLU A 168 16.74 12.71 4.29
CA GLU A 168 16.11 12.00 3.18
C GLU A 168 15.98 10.50 3.48
N MET A 169 16.98 9.87 4.10
CA MET A 169 16.92 8.48 4.57
C MET A 169 15.72 8.27 5.50
N LEU A 170 15.52 9.16 6.48
CA LEU A 170 14.35 9.11 7.38
C LEU A 170 13.03 9.28 6.62
N ILE A 171 12.97 10.17 5.63
CA ILE A 171 11.77 10.38 4.81
C ILE A 171 11.43 9.11 4.04
N LYS A 172 12.40 8.53 3.31
CA LYS A 172 12.19 7.31 2.51
C LYS A 172 11.87 6.12 3.40
N PHE A 173 12.58 5.94 4.52
CA PHE A 173 12.29 4.90 5.51
C PHE A 173 10.84 4.99 5.97
N ASN A 174 10.38 6.15 6.43
CA ASN A 174 9.01 6.32 6.90
C ASN A 174 7.96 6.08 5.81
N SER A 175 8.26 6.44 4.56
CA SER A 175 7.35 6.18 3.44
C SER A 175 7.21 4.68 3.14
N LEU A 176 8.29 3.90 3.27
CA LEU A 176 8.29 2.46 3.02
C LEU A 176 7.80 1.65 4.23
N ALA A 177 8.21 2.03 5.45
CA ALA A 177 7.87 1.34 6.69
C ALA A 177 6.35 1.26 6.92
N GLY A 178 5.58 2.26 6.46
CA GLY A 178 4.12 2.23 6.54
C GLY A 178 3.43 1.09 5.78
N GLY A 179 4.14 0.39 4.88
CA GLY A 179 3.67 -0.82 4.20
C GLY A 179 4.37 -2.10 4.65
N VAL A 180 5.26 -2.04 5.64
CA VAL A 180 6.04 -3.19 6.13
C VAL A 180 5.58 -3.52 7.55
N ALA A 181 5.07 -4.73 7.76
CA ALA A 181 4.73 -5.19 9.11
C ALA A 181 5.99 -5.33 9.99
N PRO A 182 5.95 -4.91 11.26
CA PRO A 182 7.10 -5.01 12.17
C PRO A 182 7.45 -6.48 12.48
N GLY A 183 8.75 -6.79 12.59
CA GLY A 183 9.27 -8.13 12.90
C GLY A 183 10.55 -8.47 12.11
N MET A 184 11.17 -9.63 12.36
CA MET A 184 12.41 -10.06 11.68
C MET A 184 12.27 -10.17 10.15
N GLU A 185 11.08 -10.53 9.65
CA GLU A 185 10.78 -10.51 8.21
C GLU A 185 10.51 -9.10 7.66
N GLY A 186 10.32 -8.12 8.55
CA GLY A 186 10.07 -6.73 8.20
C GLY A 186 11.29 -6.09 7.54
N GLU A 187 12.48 -6.28 8.12
CA GLU A 187 13.70 -5.71 7.54
C GLU A 187 14.04 -6.30 6.17
N GLY A 188 13.86 -7.61 5.97
CA GLY A 188 14.03 -8.25 4.67
C GLY A 188 13.07 -7.68 3.61
N ARG A 189 11.80 -7.44 3.98
CA ARG A 189 10.82 -6.79 3.10
C ARG A 189 11.16 -5.34 2.79
N LEU A 190 11.61 -4.59 3.79
CA LEU A 190 12.08 -3.22 3.61
C LEU A 190 13.27 -3.17 2.65
N ARG A 191 14.24 -4.06 2.83
CA ARG A 191 15.42 -4.18 1.95
C ARG A 191 15.02 -4.43 0.50
N ASN A 192 14.12 -5.39 0.28
CA ASN A 192 13.60 -5.66 -1.07
C ASN A 192 12.87 -4.45 -1.65
N ALA A 193 12.06 -3.74 -0.86
CA ALA A 193 11.37 -2.54 -1.30
C ALA A 193 12.33 -1.41 -1.70
N ILE A 194 13.43 -1.22 -0.95
CA ILE A 194 14.49 -0.26 -1.28
C ILE A 194 15.17 -0.63 -2.60
N SER A 195 15.51 -1.92 -2.79
CA SER A 195 16.10 -2.41 -4.03
C SER A 195 15.20 -2.17 -5.24
N THR A 196 13.92 -2.55 -5.13
CA THR A 196 12.93 -2.31 -6.20
C THR A 196 12.76 -0.82 -6.49
N ALA A 197 12.76 0.04 -5.46
CA ALA A 197 12.68 1.48 -5.65
C ALA A 197 13.92 2.05 -6.37
N LEU A 198 15.11 1.54 -6.07
CA LEU A 198 16.34 1.92 -6.77
C LEU A 198 16.29 1.51 -8.24
N GLU A 199 15.83 0.30 -8.54
CA GLU A 199 15.64 -0.18 -9.92
C GLU A 199 14.68 0.74 -10.69
N GLN A 200 13.55 1.10 -10.08
CA GLN A 200 12.55 1.99 -10.68
C GLN A 200 12.99 3.45 -10.85
N LEU A 201 14.04 3.89 -10.15
CA LEU A 201 14.62 5.23 -10.30
C LEU A 201 15.75 5.27 -11.34
N ASP A 202 16.39 4.13 -11.58
CA ASP A 202 17.45 3.98 -12.58
C ASP A 202 16.87 3.71 -14.00
N GLU A 203 15.56 3.41 -14.12
CA GLU A 203 14.78 3.32 -15.37
C GLU A 203 14.32 4.70 -15.89
#